data_AF-A0A954BC99-F1
#
_entry.id   AF-A0A954BC99-F1
#
_cell.length_a   1.000
_cell.length_b   1.000
_cell.length_c   1.000
_cell.angle_alpha   90.00
_cell.angle_beta   90.00
_cell.angle_gamma   90.00
#
_symmetry.space_group_name_H-M   'P 1'
#
loop_
_entity.id
_entity.type
_entity.pdbx_description
1 polymer ?
#
loop_
_entity_poly.entity_id
_entity_poly.type
_entity_poly.pdbx_seq_one_letter_code
_entity_poly.pdbx_strand_id
1 'polypeptide(L)'
;MIDLYAAGPMEQFEIVKLIPLSLGSLDISFTNSALWMVIGVSVATAFFVFAARGRALIPGPLQSVAEIMYEFVADMVRGAIGSEGMKFFPYVFSLFIFILMSNLLGLFPTIPG
;
A
#
# COMPACT_ATOMS: atom_id res chain seq x y z
N MET A 1 -30.05 1.97 19.08
CA MET A 1 -29.25 1.31 20.13
C MET A 1 -28.35 0.36 19.36
N ILE A 2 -27.05 0.69 19.32
CA ILE A 2 -26.06 0.16 18.37
C ILE A 2 -25.76 -1.30 18.73
N ASP A 3 -25.78 -2.19 17.73
CA ASP A 3 -25.41 -3.61 17.81
C ASP A 3 -23.90 -3.81 18.05
N LEU A 4 -23.38 -3.24 19.14
CA LEU A 4 -21.96 -3.16 19.50
C LEU A 4 -21.36 -4.50 20.00
N TYR A 5 -22.07 -5.63 19.92
CA TYR A 5 -21.75 -6.80 20.73
C TYR A 5 -21.53 -8.13 19.99
N ALA A 6 -21.47 -8.18 18.66
CA ALA A 6 -21.24 -9.46 17.99
C ALA A 6 -20.37 -9.41 16.72
N ALA A 7 -19.42 -8.49 16.64
CA ALA A 7 -18.37 -8.60 15.64
C ALA A 7 -17.40 -9.74 16.00
N GLY A 8 -17.49 -10.85 15.29
CA GLY A 8 -16.45 -11.88 15.41
C GLY A 8 -15.12 -11.30 14.92
N PRO A 9 -13.96 -11.61 15.53
CA PRO A 9 -12.65 -11.19 15.01
C PRO A 9 -12.36 -11.60 13.55
N MET A 10 -13.17 -12.51 12.99
CA MET A 10 -13.10 -12.96 11.60
C MET A 10 -13.94 -12.13 10.63
N GLU A 11 -14.97 -11.43 11.10
CA GLU A 11 -15.92 -10.69 10.27
C GLU A 11 -15.25 -9.52 9.54
N GLN A 12 -14.26 -8.89 10.19
CA GLN A 12 -13.40 -7.86 9.58
C GLN A 12 -12.59 -8.35 8.36
N PHE A 13 -12.44 -9.67 8.20
CA PHE A 13 -11.72 -10.28 7.07
C PHE A 13 -12.66 -10.83 6.00
N GLU A 14 -13.98 -10.66 6.13
CA GLU A 14 -14.92 -11.08 5.10
C GLU A 14 -14.76 -10.26 3.82
N ILE A 15 -14.82 -10.95 2.69
CA ILE A 15 -14.74 -10.32 1.38
C ILE A 15 -16.16 -9.98 0.94
N VAL A 16 -16.49 -8.70 1.01
CA VAL A 16 -17.78 -8.17 0.59
C VAL A 16 -17.66 -7.62 -0.83
N LYS A 17 -18.56 -8.04 -1.71
CA LYS A 17 -18.70 -7.47 -3.06
C LYS A 17 -19.37 -6.11 -2.94
N LEU A 18 -18.65 -5.06 -3.28
CA LEU A 18 -19.17 -3.69 -3.29
C LEU A 18 -19.87 -3.39 -4.61
N ILE A 19 -19.25 -3.77 -5.72
CA ILE A 19 -19.81 -3.63 -7.06
C ILE A 19 -19.76 -5.01 -7.72
N PRO A 20 -20.89 -5.73 -7.77
CA PRO A 20 -20.93 -7.02 -8.42
C PRO A 20 -20.77 -6.83 -9.94
N LEU A 21 -19.71 -7.39 -10.49
CA LEU A 21 -19.39 -7.31 -11.92
C LEU A 21 -19.11 -8.73 -12.41
N SER A 22 -19.72 -9.10 -13.52
CA SER A 22 -19.50 -10.39 -14.17
C SER A 22 -19.19 -10.19 -15.64
N LEU A 23 -18.19 -10.92 -16.14
CA LEU A 23 -17.83 -10.97 -17.54
C LEU A 23 -18.05 -12.40 -18.03
N GLY A 24 -19.25 -12.67 -18.56
CA GLY A 24 -19.68 -14.02 -18.89
C GLY A 24 -19.76 -14.90 -17.64
N SER A 25 -18.94 -15.96 -17.59
CA SER A 25 -18.83 -16.85 -16.43
C SER A 25 -17.77 -16.42 -15.41
N LEU A 26 -17.04 -15.32 -15.65
CA LEU A 26 -16.01 -14.83 -14.75
C LEU A 26 -16.59 -13.79 -13.78
N ASP A 27 -16.37 -13.98 -12.49
CA ASP A 27 -16.71 -13.01 -11.45
C ASP A 27 -15.54 -12.03 -11.28
N ILE A 28 -15.76 -10.78 -11.66
CA ILE A 28 -14.79 -9.68 -11.56
C ILE A 28 -15.31 -8.57 -10.63
N SER A 29 -16.13 -8.95 -9.66
CA SER A 29 -16.71 -8.03 -8.69
C SER A 29 -15.66 -7.21 -7.98
N PHE A 30 -15.91 -5.91 -7.84
CA PHE A 30 -15.08 -5.02 -7.04
C PHE A 30 -15.42 -5.24 -5.57
N THR A 31 -14.44 -5.69 -4.78
CA THR A 31 -14.62 -6.05 -3.37
C THR A 31 -14.08 -4.98 -2.42
N ASN A 32 -14.39 -5.09 -1.13
CA ASN A 32 -13.74 -4.31 -0.08
C ASN A 32 -12.21 -4.47 -0.11
N SER A 33 -11.69 -5.68 -0.34
CA SER A 33 -10.25 -5.90 -0.48
C SER A 33 -9.68 -5.15 -1.71
N ALA A 34 -10.39 -5.17 -2.84
CA ALA A 34 -9.99 -4.41 -4.02
C ALA A 34 -9.99 -2.89 -3.78
N LEU A 35 -10.98 -2.38 -3.05
CA LEU A 35 -11.03 -0.98 -2.64
C LEU A 35 -9.81 -0.60 -1.81
N TRP A 36 -9.47 -1.37 -0.78
CA TRP A 36 -8.32 -1.09 0.07
C TRP A 36 -6.99 -1.16 -0.68
N MET A 37 -6.85 -2.09 -1.64
CA MET A 37 -5.68 -2.12 -2.52
C MET A 37 -5.57 -0.85 -3.36
N VAL A 38 -6.67 -0.37 -3.94
CA VAL A 38 -6.69 0.88 -4.72
C VAL A 38 -6.33 2.08 -3.84
N ILE A 39 -6.88 2.15 -2.62
CA ILE A 39 -6.54 3.19 -1.64
C ILE A 39 -5.04 3.15 -1.32
N GLY A 40 -4.49 1.96 -1.03
CA GLY A 40 -3.07 1.78 -0.72
C GLY A 40 -2.15 2.27 -1.84
N VAL A 41 -2.42 1.88 -3.09
CA VAL A 41 -1.66 2.35 -4.26
C VAL A 41 -1.81 3.86 -4.45
N SER A 42 -3.01 4.40 -4.26
CA SER A 42 -3.30 5.82 -4.43
C SER A 42 -2.56 6.67 -3.39
N VAL A 43 -2.58 6.24 -2.12
CA VAL A 43 -1.85 6.91 -1.02
C VAL A 43 -0.35 6.84 -1.23
N ALA A 44 0.18 5.66 -1.58
CA ALA A 44 1.60 5.49 -1.91
C ALA A 44 2.02 6.44 -3.04
N THR A 45 1.26 6.44 -4.12
CA THR A 45 1.53 7.27 -5.31
C THR A 45 1.47 8.75 -4.97
N ALA A 46 0.41 9.19 -4.26
CA ALA A 46 0.27 10.57 -3.82
C ALA A 46 1.47 10.99 -2.97
N PHE A 47 1.85 10.19 -1.96
CA PHE A 47 3.01 10.46 -1.11
C PHE A 47 4.27 10.69 -1.93
N PHE A 48 4.63 9.76 -2.83
CA PHE A 48 5.86 9.88 -3.63
C PHE A 48 5.79 11.02 -4.66
N VAL A 49 4.63 11.30 -5.24
CA VAL A 49 4.44 12.46 -6.13
C VAL A 49 4.66 13.77 -5.38
N PHE A 50 4.13 13.91 -4.16
CA PHE A 50 4.33 15.11 -3.35
C PHE A 50 5.76 15.21 -2.81
N ALA A 51 6.36 14.10 -2.38
CA ALA A 51 7.75 14.07 -1.92
C ALA A 51 8.74 14.43 -3.03
N ALA A 52 8.51 13.97 -4.27
CA ALA A 52 9.38 14.23 -5.41
C ALA A 52 9.25 15.64 -6.01
N ARG A 53 8.21 16.41 -5.62
CA ARG A 53 7.95 17.77 -6.14
C ARG A 53 8.91 18.82 -5.59
N GLY A 54 9.31 18.69 -4.32
CA GLY A 54 10.20 19.64 -3.67
C GLY A 54 11.66 19.27 -3.87
N ARG A 55 12.20 19.32 -5.10
CA ARG A 55 13.63 19.03 -5.37
C ARG A 55 14.57 20.13 -4.84
N ALA A 56 14.49 20.40 -3.55
CA ALA A 56 15.33 21.38 -2.87
C ALA A 56 16.67 20.74 -2.49
N LEU A 57 17.74 21.54 -2.51
CA LEU A 57 19.07 21.12 -2.03
C LEU A 57 19.08 20.82 -0.52
N ILE A 58 18.21 21.49 0.24
CA ILE A 58 17.95 21.20 1.66
C ILE A 58 16.60 20.48 1.71
N PRO A 59 16.57 19.19 2.05
CA PRO A 59 15.35 18.41 1.93
C PRO A 59 14.32 18.84 2.97
N GLY A 60 13.07 18.96 2.52
CA GLY A 60 11.92 19.12 3.42
C GLY A 60 11.49 17.78 4.02
N PRO A 61 10.62 17.76 5.05
CA PRO A 61 10.27 16.53 5.77
C PRO A 61 9.76 15.37 4.88
N LEU A 62 8.90 15.66 3.90
CA LEU A 62 8.37 14.62 2.98
C LEU A 62 9.45 14.06 2.05
N GLN A 63 10.35 14.92 1.56
CA GLN A 63 11.49 14.50 0.73
C GLN A 63 12.44 13.63 1.55
N SER A 64 12.78 14.03 2.78
CA SER A 64 13.65 13.25 3.67
C SER A 64 13.11 11.85 3.93
N VAL A 65 11.80 11.71 4.21
CA VAL A 65 11.19 10.39 4.39
C VAL A 65 11.31 9.55 3.11
N ALA A 66 11.01 10.12 1.94
CA ALA A 66 11.11 9.40 0.69
C ALA A 66 12.55 8.99 0.33
N GLU A 67 13.54 9.85 0.62
CA GLU A 67 14.96 9.57 0.42
C GLU A 67 15.43 8.42 1.32
N ILE A 68 15.09 8.46 2.62
CA ILE A 68 15.41 7.37 3.57
C ILE A 68 14.80 6.05 3.09
N MET A 69 13.54 6.06 2.63
CA MET A 69 12.90 4.85 2.10
C MET A 69 13.59 4.32 0.84
N TYR A 70 13.98 5.22 -0.07
CA TYR A 70 14.71 4.85 -1.28
C TYR A 70 16.06 4.21 -0.95
N GLU A 71 16.85 4.85 -0.09
CA GLU A 71 18.17 4.36 0.34
C GLU A 71 18.05 3.01 1.05
N PHE A 72 17.09 2.87 1.98
CA PHE A 72 16.84 1.61 2.68
C PHE A 72 16.58 0.45 1.71
N VAL A 73 15.69 0.64 0.73
CA VAL A 73 15.38 -0.41 -0.25
C VAL A 73 16.58 -0.65 -1.19
N ALA A 74 17.29 0.40 -1.59
CA ALA A 74 18.45 0.27 -2.48
C ALA A 74 19.57 -0.53 -1.81
N ASP A 75 19.84 -0.26 -0.55
CA ASP A 75 20.86 -0.97 0.23
C ASP A 75 20.44 -2.40 0.54
N MET A 76 19.15 -2.65 0.79
CA MET A 76 18.61 -4.00 0.89
C MET A 76 18.81 -4.80 -0.40
N VAL A 77 18.51 -4.22 -1.57
CA VAL A 77 18.69 -4.88 -2.87
C VAL A 77 20.18 -5.14 -3.14
N ARG A 78 21.05 -4.16 -2.90
CA ARG A 78 22.51 -4.31 -3.05
C ARG A 78 23.07 -5.37 -2.12
N GLY A 79 22.61 -5.41 -0.87
CA GLY A 79 23.07 -6.37 0.12
C GLY A 79 22.61 -7.80 -0.18
N ALA A 80 21.42 -7.98 -0.75
CA ALA A 80 20.86 -9.30 -1.03
C ALA A 80 21.30 -9.88 -2.38
N ILE A 81 21.36 -9.06 -3.43
CA ILE A 81 21.53 -9.53 -4.83
C ILE A 81 22.76 -8.88 -5.50
N GLY A 82 23.44 -7.95 -4.83
CA GLY A 82 24.57 -7.22 -5.40
C GLY A 82 24.14 -6.10 -6.36
N SER A 83 25.13 -5.39 -6.92
CA SER A 83 24.90 -4.25 -7.81
C SER A 83 24.17 -4.63 -9.10
N GLU A 84 24.39 -5.84 -9.64
CA GLU A 84 23.67 -6.35 -10.81
C GLU A 84 22.16 -6.53 -10.55
N GLY A 85 21.77 -6.71 -9.28
CA GLY A 85 20.39 -6.80 -8.82
C GLY A 85 19.62 -5.49 -8.91
N MET A 86 20.31 -4.34 -9.06
CA MET A 86 19.68 -3.02 -9.12
C MET A 86 18.76 -2.84 -10.34
N LYS A 87 18.89 -3.67 -11.38
CA LYS A 87 17.92 -3.70 -12.49
C LYS A 87 16.50 -4.08 -12.04
N PHE A 88 16.37 -4.81 -10.93
CA PHE A 88 15.09 -5.17 -10.31
C PHE A 88 14.64 -4.19 -9.23
N PHE A 89 15.43 -3.16 -8.94
CA PHE A 89 15.12 -2.18 -7.90
C PHE A 89 13.72 -1.58 -8.05
N PRO A 90 13.25 -1.13 -9.24
CA PRO A 90 11.91 -0.56 -9.37
C PRO A 90 10.80 -1.54 -8.95
N TYR A 91 10.98 -2.82 -9.24
CA TYR A 91 10.04 -3.88 -8.85
C TYR A 91 10.04 -4.07 -7.33
N VAL A 92 11.22 -4.27 -6.73
CA VAL A 92 11.35 -4.46 -5.28
C VAL A 92 10.84 -3.25 -4.51
N PHE A 93 11.17 -2.04 -4.98
CA PHE A 93 10.69 -0.80 -4.39
C PHE A 93 9.17 -0.71 -4.45
N SER A 94 8.56 -0.96 -5.61
CA SER A 94 7.10 -0.93 -5.74
C SER A 94 6.38 -1.90 -4.80
N LEU A 95 6.89 -3.14 -4.69
CA LEU A 95 6.34 -4.15 -3.79
C LEU A 95 6.50 -3.75 -2.33
N PHE A 96 7.69 -3.29 -1.95
CA PHE A 96 7.98 -2.88 -0.58
C PHE A 96 7.04 -1.75 -0.14
N ILE A 97 6.92 -0.71 -0.96
CA ILE A 97 6.03 0.43 -0.68
C ILE A 97 4.57 0.00 -0.64
N PHE A 98 4.12 -0.82 -1.58
CA PHE A 98 2.73 -1.29 -1.61
C PHE A 98 2.38 -2.09 -0.36
N ILE A 99 3.23 -3.04 0.04
CA ILE A 99 3.03 -3.87 1.22
C ILE A 99 3.09 -3.02 2.49
N LEU A 100 4.07 -2.12 2.59
CA LEU A 100 4.19 -1.21 3.73
C LEU A 100 2.92 -0.35 3.89
N MET A 101 2.44 0.27 2.81
CA MET A 101 1.25 1.13 2.87
C MET A 101 0.00 0.33 3.18
N SER A 102 -0.14 -0.88 2.62
CA SER A 102 -1.27 -1.77 2.93
C SER A 102 -1.28 -2.19 4.40
N ASN A 103 -0.11 -2.50 4.96
CA ASN A 103 0.03 -2.86 6.37
C ASN A 103 -0.23 -1.66 7.29
N LEU A 104 0.29 -0.47 6.96
CA LEU A 104 0.03 0.75 7.72
C LEU A 104 -1.46 1.13 7.68
N LEU A 105 -2.11 0.98 6.52
CA LEU A 105 -3.54 1.21 6.37
C LEU A 105 -4.37 0.20 7.20
N GLY A 106 -3.92 -1.05 7.27
CA GLY A 106 -4.53 -2.09 8.11
C GLY A 106 -4.44 -1.82 9.62
N LEU A 107 -3.56 -0.91 10.07
CA LEU A 107 -3.52 -0.49 11.48
C LEU A 107 -4.61 0.53 11.83
N PHE A 108 -5.24 1.17 10.85
CA PHE A 108 -6.34 2.10 11.14
C PHE A 108 -7.56 1.33 11.62
N PRO A 109 -8.09 1.64 12.82
CA PRO A 109 -9.29 1.01 13.35
C PRO A 109 -10.52 1.61 12.66
N THR A 110 -10.71 1.33 11.37
CA THR A 110 -11.83 1.85 10.57
C THR A 110 -12.85 0.78 10.17
N ILE A 111 -12.84 -0.36 10.84
CA ILE A 111 -13.95 -1.31 10.80
C ILE A 111 -14.61 -1.28 12.19
N PRO A 112 -15.75 -0.58 12.39
CA PRO A 112 -16.65 -1.05 13.42
C PRO A 112 -17.03 -2.46 12.98
N GLY A 113 -16.56 -3.42 13.75
CA GLY A 113 -17.11 -4.75 13.68
C GLY A 113 -18.61 -4.71 13.94
#